data_AF-A0A3L7NWR3-F1
#
_entry.id   AF-A0A3L7NWR3-F1
#
_cell.length_a   1.000
_cell.length_b   1.000
_cell.length_c   1.000
_cell.angle_alpha   90.00
_cell.angle_beta   90.00
_cell.angle_gamma   90.00
#
_symmetry.space_group_name_H-M   'P 1'
#
loop_
_entity.id
_entity.type
_entity.pdbx_description
1 polymer ?
#
loop_
_entity_poly.entity_id
_entity_poly.type
_entity_poly.pdbx_seq_one_letter_code
_entity_poly.pdbx_strand_id
1 'polypeptide(L)'
;MAENRNFSPAQQKIIKRFYDNRDQLDEQHLAENVTNLYLATSEKQKAKIWKTVEEMMARLGVPESRIQHILDKKDPAILAEVVKDLQSGKIKKPAPPAKPQ
;
A
#
# COMPACT_ATOMS: atom_id res chain seq x y z
N MET A 1 12.51 20.72 -22.53
CA MET A 1 12.50 19.68 -23.58
C MET A 1 12.25 18.36 -22.87
N ALA A 2 11.05 17.79 -23.01
CA ALA A 2 10.65 16.57 -22.30
C ALA A 2 11.13 15.35 -23.09
N GLU A 3 12.13 14.64 -22.55
CA GLU A 3 12.68 13.44 -23.17
C GLU A 3 11.74 12.26 -22.89
N ASN A 4 11.03 11.84 -23.92
CA ASN A 4 10.15 10.68 -23.89
C ASN A 4 11.03 9.43 -23.72
N ARG A 5 11.29 9.02 -22.47
CA ARG A 5 12.09 7.84 -22.13
C ARG A 5 11.37 6.60 -22.64
N ASN A 6 11.64 6.26 -23.89
CA ASN A 6 11.12 5.09 -24.56
C ASN A 6 11.87 3.86 -24.03
N PHE A 7 11.47 3.37 -22.85
CA PHE A 7 12.03 2.16 -22.28
C PHE A 7 11.86 1.00 -23.24
N SER A 8 12.92 0.24 -23.49
CA SER A 8 12.84 -0.97 -24.33
C SER A 8 11.86 -1.97 -23.70
N PRO A 9 11.25 -2.89 -24.48
CA PRO A 9 10.32 -3.89 -23.94
C PRO A 9 10.89 -4.70 -22.77
N ALA A 10 12.21 -4.94 -22.76
CA ALA A 10 12.92 -5.58 -21.67
C ALA A 10 13.00 -4.68 -20.41
N GLN A 11 13.31 -3.38 -20.57
CA GLN A 11 13.34 -2.41 -19.48
C GLN A 11 11.95 -2.22 -18.87
N GLN A 12 10.90 -2.13 -19.68
CA GLN A 12 9.51 -2.07 -19.20
C GLN A 12 9.13 -3.30 -18.37
N LYS A 13 9.54 -4.50 -18.81
CA LYS A 13 9.29 -5.75 -18.08
C LYS A 13 10.03 -5.79 -16.74
N ILE A 14 11.26 -5.29 -16.66
CA ILE A 14 12.03 -5.20 -15.42
C ILE A 14 11.39 -4.19 -14.46
N ILE A 15 11.02 -3.00 -14.96
CA ILE A 15 10.34 -1.97 -14.18
C ILE A 15 9.02 -2.51 -13.62
N LYS A 16 8.22 -3.17 -14.45
CA LYS A 16 6.96 -3.80 -14.02
C LYS A 16 7.20 -4.84 -12.93
N ARG A 17 8.11 -5.80 -13.15
CA ARG A 17 8.46 -6.83 -12.14
C ARG A 17 8.95 -6.23 -10.82
N PHE A 18 9.70 -5.14 -10.87
CA PHE A 18 10.15 -4.44 -9.67
C PHE A 18 8.98 -3.89 -8.85
N TYR A 19 8.00 -3.26 -9.49
CA TYR A 19 6.81 -2.77 -8.79
C TYR A 19 5.89 -3.91 -8.35
N ASP A 20 5.70 -4.94 -9.17
CA ASP A 20 4.89 -6.11 -8.82
C ASP A 20 5.44 -6.81 -7.56
N ASN A 21 6.76 -7.04 -7.49
CA ASN A 21 7.40 -7.64 -6.32
C ASN A 21 7.34 -6.72 -5.09
N ARG A 22 7.44 -5.40 -5.30
CA ARG A 22 7.34 -4.41 -4.23
C ARG A 22 5.93 -4.34 -3.64
N ASP A 23 4.91 -4.43 -4.47
CA ASP A 23 3.51 -4.42 -4.04
C ASP A 23 3.21 -5.69 -3.22
N GLN A 24 3.69 -6.85 -3.67
CA GLN A 24 3.56 -8.10 -2.90
C GLN A 24 4.22 -7.99 -1.51
N LEU A 25 5.38 -7.32 -1.41
CA LEU A 25 6.05 -7.08 -0.14
C LEU A 25 5.27 -6.09 0.74
N ASP A 26 4.77 -4.99 0.15
CA ASP A 26 3.95 -4.01 0.87
C ASP A 26 2.64 -4.66 1.38
N GLU A 27 2.01 -5.58 0.64
CA GLU A 27 0.84 -6.34 1.10
C GLU A 27 1.16 -7.25 2.30
N GLN A 28 2.28 -7.97 2.26
CA GLN A 28 2.73 -8.82 3.37
C GLN A 28 3.00 -8.00 4.64
N HIS A 29 3.77 -6.91 4.50
CA HIS A 29 4.02 -6.00 5.62
C HIS A 29 2.73 -5.34 6.13
N LEU A 30 1.72 -5.11 5.28
CA LEU A 30 0.44 -4.54 5.72
C LEU A 30 -0.30 -5.54 6.63
N ALA A 31 -0.26 -6.83 6.28
CA ALA A 31 -0.78 -7.91 7.11
C ALA A 31 -0.04 -8.03 8.45
N GLU A 32 1.28 -7.88 8.45
CA GLU A 32 2.08 -7.84 9.68
C GLU A 32 1.69 -6.65 10.58
N ASN A 33 1.45 -5.48 10.00
CA ASN A 33 1.03 -4.30 10.76
C ASN A 33 -0.35 -4.47 11.42
N VAL A 34 -1.28 -5.24 10.82
CA VAL A 34 -2.53 -5.62 11.47
C VAL A 34 -2.24 -6.37 12.78
N THR A 35 -1.40 -7.39 12.74
CA THR A 35 -0.99 -8.15 13.93
C THR A 35 -0.29 -7.25 14.94
N ASN A 36 0.62 -6.38 14.49
CA ASN A 36 1.34 -5.45 15.35
C ASN A 36 0.39 -4.45 16.05
N LEU A 37 -0.72 -4.05 15.41
CA LEU A 37 -1.72 -3.20 16.06
C LEU A 37 -2.44 -3.90 17.20
N TYR A 38 -2.74 -5.21 17.07
CA TYR A 38 -3.32 -6.01 18.15
C TYR A 38 -2.33 -6.23 19.31
N LEU A 39 -1.03 -6.33 18.99
CA LEU A 39 0.03 -6.51 19.99
C LEU A 39 0.53 -5.20 20.62
N ALA A 40 0.20 -4.05 20.03
CA ALA A 40 0.68 -2.76 20.50
C ALA A 40 0.05 -2.39 21.85
N THR A 41 0.91 -2.20 22.86
CA THR A 41 0.48 -1.93 24.24
C THR A 41 0.35 -0.45 24.55
N SER A 42 0.87 0.44 23.70
CA SER A 42 0.82 1.89 23.90
C SER A 42 0.21 2.63 22.72
N GLU A 43 -0.48 3.72 23.00
CA GLU A 43 -1.08 4.58 21.98
C GLU A 43 -0.02 5.21 21.06
N LYS A 44 1.18 5.51 21.59
CA LYS A 44 2.31 5.98 20.78
C LYS A 44 2.76 4.95 19.76
N GLN A 45 2.81 3.67 20.15
CA GLN A 45 3.18 2.58 19.24
C GLN A 45 2.11 2.39 18.17
N LYS A 46 0.82 2.37 18.56
CA LYS A 46 -0.29 2.29 17.61
C LYS A 46 -0.26 3.45 16.61
N ALA A 47 -0.04 4.68 17.06
CA ALA A 47 0.05 5.85 16.20
C ALA A 47 1.19 5.74 15.17
N LYS A 48 2.35 5.21 15.58
CA LYS A 48 3.46 4.94 14.65
C LYS A 48 3.08 3.89 13.60
N ILE A 49 2.40 2.81 14.02
CA ILE A 49 1.95 1.76 13.10
C ILE A 49 0.90 2.32 12.13
N TRP A 50 -0.09 3.07 12.62
CA TRP A 50 -1.12 3.68 11.78
C TRP A 50 -0.55 4.64 10.73
N LYS A 51 0.47 5.42 11.07
CA LYS A 51 1.18 6.26 10.10
C LYS A 51 1.85 5.42 9.00
N THR A 52 2.54 4.34 9.37
CA THR A 52 3.14 3.43 8.40
C THR A 52 2.08 2.79 7.50
N VAL A 53 0.97 2.36 8.10
CA VAL A 53 -0.17 1.72 7.41
C VAL A 53 -0.82 2.68 6.40
N GLU A 54 -1.02 3.94 6.75
CA GLU A 54 -1.52 4.98 5.83
C GLU A 54 -0.65 5.10 4.58
N GLU A 55 0.66 5.28 4.75
CA GLU A 55 1.62 5.40 3.66
C GLU A 55 1.63 4.16 2.76
N MET A 56 1.50 2.96 3.35
CA MET A 56 1.45 1.69 2.63
C MET A 56 0.16 1.54 1.83
N MET A 57 -0.99 1.83 2.42
CA MET A 57 -2.28 1.77 1.72
C MET A 57 -2.29 2.72 0.52
N ALA A 58 -1.73 3.92 0.65
CA ALA A 58 -1.59 4.86 -0.47
C ALA A 58 -0.70 4.30 -1.58
N ARG A 59 0.45 3.68 -1.26
CA ARG A 59 1.34 3.04 -2.25
C ARG A 59 0.71 1.85 -2.97
N LEU A 60 -0.12 1.09 -2.25
CA LEU A 60 -0.87 -0.05 -2.78
C LEU A 60 -2.10 0.38 -3.59
N GLY A 61 -2.40 1.68 -3.64
CA GLY A 61 -3.50 2.23 -4.43
C GLY A 61 -4.88 2.05 -3.79
N VAL A 62 -4.93 1.89 -2.46
CA VAL A 62 -6.20 1.93 -1.72
C VAL A 62 -6.83 3.33 -1.89
N PRO A 63 -8.13 3.44 -2.21
CA PRO A 63 -8.78 4.75 -2.35
C PRO A 63 -8.64 5.60 -1.10
N GLU A 64 -8.35 6.89 -1.27
CA GLU A 64 -8.13 7.83 -0.15
C GLU A 64 -9.32 7.91 0.79
N SER A 65 -10.56 7.85 0.27
CA SER A 65 -11.78 7.80 1.08
C SER A 65 -11.82 6.58 2.02
N ARG A 66 -11.30 5.44 1.57
CA ARG A 66 -11.20 4.22 2.38
C ARG A 66 -10.09 4.34 3.42
N ILE A 67 -8.95 4.96 3.07
CA ILE A 67 -7.86 5.26 4.00
C ILE A 67 -8.36 6.15 5.14
N GLN A 68 -9.04 7.26 4.82
CA GLN A 68 -9.59 8.19 5.80
C GLN A 68 -10.57 7.47 6.75
N HIS A 69 -11.49 6.67 6.21
CA HIS A 69 -12.42 5.89 7.03
C HIS A 69 -11.71 4.96 8.03
N ILE A 70 -10.63 4.30 7.61
CA ILE A 70 -9.84 3.43 8.47
C ILE A 70 -9.11 4.24 9.54
N LEU A 71 -8.53 5.39 9.19
CA LEU A 71 -7.79 6.25 10.13
C LEU A 71 -8.70 6.96 11.13
N ASP A 72 -9.97 7.21 10.78
CA ASP A 72 -10.97 7.72 11.70
C ASP A 72 -11.40 6.67 12.72
N LYS A 73 -11.62 5.43 12.25
CA LYS A 73 -12.03 4.31 13.12
C LYS A 73 -10.88 3.75 13.95
N LYS A 74 -9.65 3.79 13.41
CA LYS A 74 -8.44 3.16 13.96
C LYS A 74 -8.67 1.73 14.43
N ASP A 75 -9.48 0.99 13.68
CA ASP A 75 -9.86 -0.38 13.98
C ASP A 75 -9.00 -1.36 13.16
N PRO A 76 -8.17 -2.20 13.80
CA PRO A 76 -7.36 -3.20 13.11
C PRO A 76 -8.17 -4.25 12.35
N ALA A 77 -9.42 -4.52 12.72
CA ALA A 77 -10.29 -5.45 12.01
C ALA A 77 -10.68 -4.92 10.62
N ILE A 78 -10.92 -3.60 10.49
CA ILE A 78 -11.21 -2.96 9.21
C ILE A 78 -9.97 -3.02 8.30
N LEU A 79 -8.77 -2.83 8.87
CA LEU A 79 -7.53 -2.97 8.13
C LEU A 79 -7.31 -4.41 7.63
N ALA A 80 -7.65 -5.43 8.41
CA ALA A 80 -7.56 -6.83 8.00
C ALA A 80 -8.41 -7.13 6.76
N GLU A 81 -9.63 -6.58 6.68
CA GLU A 81 -10.48 -6.74 5.50
C GLU A 81 -9.89 -6.05 4.26
N VAL A 82 -9.20 -4.92 4.44
CA VAL A 82 -8.50 -4.24 3.33
C VAL A 82 -7.34 -5.09 2.81
N VAL A 83 -6.55 -5.67 3.70
CA VAL A 83 -5.48 -6.61 3.34
C VAL A 83 -6.03 -7.79 2.52
N LYS A 84 -7.16 -8.36 2.95
CA LYS A 84 -7.83 -9.44 2.23
C LYS A 84 -8.35 -9.01 0.85
N ASP A 85 -8.89 -7.80 0.73
CA ASP A 85 -9.34 -7.25 -0.54
C ASP A 85 -8.17 -6.97 -1.51
N LEU A 86 -6.99 -6.58 -0.99
CA LEU A 86 -5.75 -6.44 -1.76
C LEU A 86 -5.26 -7.79 -2.27
N GLN A 87 -5.09 -8.77 -1.38
CA GLN A 87 -4.62 -10.11 -1.70
C GLN A 87 -5.56 -10.87 -2.66
N SER A 88 -6.87 -10.59 -2.60
CA SER A 88 -7.86 -11.15 -3.54
C SER A 88 -7.96 -10.39 -4.86
N GLY A 89 -7.18 -9.32 -5.04
CA GLY A 89 -7.14 -8.53 -6.27
C GLY A 89 -8.38 -7.67 -6.53
N LYS A 90 -9.24 -7.47 -5.53
CA LYS A 90 -10.42 -6.61 -5.64
C LYS A 90 -10.05 -5.13 -5.68
N ILE A 91 -8.97 -4.76 -4.99
CA ILE A 91 -8.37 -3.44 -5.10
C ILE A 91 -7.34 -3.49 -6.21
N LYS A 92 -7.75 -3.09 -7.41
CA LYS A 92 -6.81 -2.91 -8.52
C LYS A 92 -6.16 -1.54 -8.38
N LYS A 93 -4.86 -1.55 -8.13
CA LYS A 93 -4.04 -0.34 -8.11
C LYS A 93 -4.28 0.44 -9.42
N PRO A 94 -4.65 1.73 -9.36
CA PRO A 94 -4.59 2.57 -10.55
C PRO A 94 -3.14 2.54 -11.05
N ALA A 95 -2.95 2.44 -12.37
CA ALA A 95 -1.62 2.43 -12.97
C ALA A 95 -0.74 3.48 -12.28
N PRO A 96 0.49 3.11 -11.83
CA PRO A 96 1.30 3.99 -11.01
C PRO A 96 1.32 5.37 -11.68
N PRO A 97 1.00 6.46 -10.95
CA PRO A 97 1.12 7.79 -11.55
C PRO A 97 2.55 7.85 -12.09
N ALA A 98 2.66 8.14 -13.39
CA ALA A 98 3.95 8.44 -13.99
C ALA A 98 4.57 9.50 -13.09
N LYS A 99 5.60 9.11 -12.34
CA LYS A 99 6.12 9.90 -11.22
C LYS A 99 6.26 11.35 -11.68
N PRO A 100 5.77 12.35 -10.93
CA PRO A 100 6.15 13.72 -11.21
C PRO A 100 7.67 13.81 -10.96
N GLN A 101 8.38 13.95 -12.08
CA GLN A 101 9.73 14.47 -12.32
C GLN A 101 10.78 14.27 -11.22
#